data_AF-A0A523XYM5-F1
#
_entry.id   AF-A0A523XYM5-F1
#
_cell.length_a   1.000
_cell.length_b   1.000
_cell.length_c   1.000
_cell.angle_alpha   90.00
_cell.angle_beta   90.00
_cell.angle_gamma   90.00
#
_symmetry.space_group_name_H-M   'P 1'
#
loop_
_entity.id
_entity.type
_entity.pdbx_description
1 polymer ?
#
loop_
_entity_poly.entity_id
_entity_poly.type
_entity_poly.pdbx_seq_one_letter_code
_entity_poly.pdbx_strand_id
1 'polypeptide(L)'
;MSIFDKKREISRPKFREILRKASPRIPGAGGRTYSWRERVKMEKEIFPKERFKSHVSEIECKRRLRELRVARFRAKTKEEKLNIDRKIRFLKEVTGVKPY
;
A
#
# COMPACT_ATOMS: atom_id res chain seq x y z
N MET A 1 10.23 11.66 -0.31
CA MET A 1 9.55 12.10 0.92
C MET A 1 8.57 11.01 1.32
N SER A 2 8.70 10.51 2.54
CA SER A 2 7.75 9.58 3.16
C SER A 2 6.60 10.37 3.75
N ILE A 3 5.38 9.84 3.66
CA ILE A 3 4.21 10.47 4.31
C ILE A 3 4.31 10.45 5.85
N PHE A 4 5.30 9.72 6.37
CA PHE A 4 5.60 9.60 7.79
C PHE A 4 6.76 10.51 8.26
N ASP A 5 7.41 11.26 7.38
CA ASP A 5 8.58 12.10 7.74
C ASP A 5 8.27 13.13 8.84
N LYS A 6 7.02 13.63 8.91
CA LYS A 6 6.57 14.62 9.92
C LYS A 6 5.72 14.02 11.04
N LYS A 7 5.14 12.83 10.83
CA LYS A 7 4.23 12.17 11.78
C LYS A 7 4.43 10.67 11.73
N ARG A 8 4.70 10.04 12.87
CA ARG A 8 4.90 8.58 12.98
C ARG A 8 3.66 7.78 12.58
N GLU A 9 2.48 8.39 12.67
CA GLU A 9 1.19 7.78 12.38
C GLU A 9 0.28 8.74 11.62
N ILE A 10 -0.56 8.18 10.76
CA ILE A 10 -1.57 8.91 10.00
C ILE A 10 -2.92 8.21 10.15
N SER A 11 -3.97 9.01 10.29
CA SER A 11 -5.33 8.46 10.32
C SER A 11 -5.74 7.94 8.94
N ARG A 12 -6.61 6.93 8.90
CA ARG A 12 -7.13 6.38 7.64
C ARG A 12 -7.83 7.43 6.74
N PRO A 13 -8.60 8.39 7.28
CA PRO A 13 -9.13 9.49 6.47
C PRO A 13 -8.01 10.31 5.82
N LYS A 14 -6.92 10.60 6.54
CA LYS A 14 -5.77 11.31 5.99
C LYS A 14 -5.05 10.49 4.93
N PHE A 15 -4.89 9.19 5.15
CA PHE A 15 -4.36 8.26 4.15
C PHE A 15 -5.18 8.29 2.86
N ARG A 16 -6.50 8.28 2.96
CA ARG A 16 -7.41 8.38 1.82
C ARG A 16 -7.33 9.73 1.12
N GLU A 17 -7.19 10.82 1.87
CA GLU A 17 -6.96 12.14 1.28
C GLU A 17 -5.66 12.16 0.45
N ILE A 18 -4.58 11.57 0.99
CA ILE A 18 -3.31 11.42 0.27
C ILE A 18 -3.50 10.56 -0.97
N LEU A 19 -4.19 9.42 -0.88
CA LEU A 19 -4.51 8.57 -2.03
C LEU A 19 -5.27 9.31 -3.13
N ARG A 20 -6.16 10.23 -2.76
CA ARG A 20 -6.95 11.03 -3.70
C ARG A 20 -6.08 12.03 -4.45
N LYS A 21 -5.08 12.60 -3.77
CA LYS A 21 -4.10 13.54 -4.33
C LYS A 21 -2.95 12.84 -5.08
N ALA A 22 -2.67 11.59 -4.73
CA ALA A 22 -1.62 10.80 -5.36
C ALA A 22 -1.93 10.45 -6.82
N SER A 23 -0.87 10.26 -7.60
CA SER A 23 -0.96 9.89 -9.01
C SER A 23 -1.82 8.63 -9.20
N PRO A 24 -2.68 8.62 -10.23
CA PRO A 24 -3.52 7.47 -10.51
C PRO A 24 -2.80 6.28 -11.13
N ARG A 25 -1.56 6.50 -11.53
CA ARG A 25 -0.73 5.51 -12.20
C ARG A 25 0.22 4.88 -11.19
N ILE A 26 0.21 3.55 -11.12
CA ILE A 26 1.21 2.81 -10.34
C ILE A 26 2.34 2.39 -11.30
N PRO A 27 3.57 2.91 -11.12
CA PRO A 27 4.71 2.56 -11.95
C PRO A 27 4.95 1.04 -12.00
N GLY A 28 5.27 0.52 -13.18
CA GLY A 28 5.54 -0.90 -13.42
C GLY A 28 4.32 -1.82 -13.44
N ALA A 29 3.11 -1.36 -13.08
CA ALA A 29 1.88 -2.17 -13.13
C ALA A 29 1.26 -2.23 -14.55
N GLY A 30 2.11 -2.26 -15.59
CA GLY A 30 1.68 -2.29 -17.00
C GLY A 30 1.04 -0.99 -17.49
N GLY A 31 1.35 0.16 -16.87
CA GLY A 31 0.80 1.46 -17.27
C GLY A 31 -0.67 1.68 -16.92
N ARG A 32 -1.31 0.75 -16.20
CA ARG A 32 -2.71 0.85 -15.81
C ARG A 32 -2.95 2.00 -14.82
N THR A 33 -3.97 2.78 -15.11
CA THR A 33 -4.53 3.80 -14.23
C THR A 33 -5.54 3.13 -13.30
N TYR A 34 -5.39 3.33 -11.99
CA TYR A 34 -6.31 2.78 -11.00
C TYR A 34 -7.32 3.85 -10.59
N SER A 35 -8.59 3.51 -10.68
CA SER A 35 -9.68 4.34 -10.19
C SER A 35 -9.59 4.57 -8.68
N TRP A 36 -10.25 5.61 -8.20
CA TRP A 36 -10.36 5.89 -6.77
C TRP A 36 -10.88 4.67 -5.97
N ARG A 37 -11.92 4.00 -6.49
CA ARG A 37 -12.52 2.82 -5.84
C ARG A 37 -11.52 1.67 -5.74
N GLU A 38 -10.76 1.39 -6.79
CA GLU A 38 -9.73 0.33 -6.78
C GLU A 38 -8.62 0.62 -5.77
N ARG A 39 -8.18 1.89 -5.64
CA ARG A 39 -7.15 2.27 -4.66
C ARG A 39 -7.65 2.16 -3.23
N VAL A 40 -8.89 2.57 -2.96
CA VAL A 40 -9.50 2.38 -1.64
C VAL A 40 -9.70 0.91 -1.34
N LYS A 41 -10.03 0.08 -2.34
CA LYS A 41 -10.10 -1.38 -2.17
C LYS A 41 -8.73 -1.95 -1.81
N MET A 42 -7.66 -1.55 -2.51
CA MET A 42 -6.29 -1.94 -2.18
C MET A 42 -5.88 -1.51 -0.77
N GLU A 43 -6.22 -0.28 -0.34
CA GLU A 43 -6.02 0.20 1.03
C GLU A 43 -6.69 -0.71 2.05
N LYS A 44 -7.96 -1.08 1.83
CA LYS A 44 -8.71 -1.98 2.72
C LYS A 44 -8.12 -3.39 2.76
N GLU A 45 -7.64 -3.91 1.63
CA GLU A 45 -7.01 -5.24 1.57
C GLU A 45 -5.62 -5.28 2.24
N ILE A 46 -4.87 -4.18 2.15
CA ILE A 46 -3.57 -4.06 2.79
C ILE A 46 -3.75 -3.84 4.30
N PHE A 47 -4.69 -2.97 4.68
CA PHE A 47 -5.01 -2.61 6.06
C PHE A 47 -6.47 -2.96 6.41
N PRO A 48 -6.82 -4.24 6.59
CA PRO A 48 -8.17 -4.64 7.02
C PRO A 48 -8.55 -4.01 8.35
N LYS A 49 -9.79 -3.52 8.47
CA LYS A 49 -10.26 -2.81 9.67
C LYS A 49 -10.21 -3.67 10.94
N GLU A 50 -10.31 -5.00 10.83
CA GLU A 50 -10.28 -5.89 12.00
C GLU A 50 -8.89 -5.94 12.66
N ARG A 51 -7.82 -5.75 11.87
CA ARG A 51 -6.43 -5.77 12.38
C ARG A 51 -5.85 -4.38 12.57
N PHE A 52 -6.29 -3.43 11.77
CA PHE A 52 -5.74 -2.08 11.68
C PHE A 52 -6.83 -1.10 12.10
N LYS A 53 -6.67 -0.51 13.29
CA LYS A 53 -7.58 0.48 13.89
C LYS A 53 -7.64 1.76 13.03
N SER A 54 -7.93 2.90 13.66
CA SER A 54 -8.15 4.18 12.97
C SER A 54 -6.89 4.81 12.34
N HIS A 55 -5.71 4.29 12.67
CA HIS A 55 -4.40 4.84 12.30
C HIS A 55 -3.54 3.78 11.61
N VAL A 56 -2.63 4.27 10.77
CA VAL A 56 -1.57 3.49 10.11
C VAL A 56 -0.25 4.13 10.49
N SER A 57 0.68 3.36 11.03
CA SER A 57 2.03 3.82 11.38
C SER A 57 3.07 3.43 10.33
N GLU A 58 4.22 4.10 10.33
CA GLU A 58 5.32 3.75 9.43
C GLU A 58 5.82 2.32 9.68
N ILE A 59 5.94 1.93 10.95
CA ILE A 59 6.35 0.58 11.37
C ILE A 59 5.40 -0.47 10.80
N GLU A 60 4.11 -0.16 10.83
CA GLU A 60 3.06 -1.04 10.34
C GLU A 60 3.08 -1.16 8.82
N CYS A 61 3.31 -0.06 8.10
CA CYS A 61 3.59 -0.07 6.66
C CYS A 61 4.81 -0.94 6.32
N LYS A 62 5.92 -0.79 7.05
CA LYS A 62 7.14 -1.60 6.87
C LYS A 62 6.88 -3.07 7.13
N ARG A 63 6.17 -3.41 8.22
CA ARG A 63 5.77 -4.78 8.53
C ARG A 63 4.93 -5.38 7.42
N ARG A 64 3.95 -4.61 6.92
CA ARG A 64 3.05 -5.07 5.85
C ARG A 64 3.78 -5.25 4.52
N LEU A 65 4.72 -4.38 4.19
CA LEU A 65 5.61 -4.58 3.04
C LEU A 65 6.39 -5.89 3.16
N ARG A 66 6.91 -6.22 4.35
CA ARG A 66 7.63 -7.48 4.59
C ARG A 66 6.71 -8.69 4.45
N GLU A 67 5.52 -8.65 5.04
CA GLU A 67 4.50 -9.70 4.92
C GLU A 67 4.11 -9.93 3.45
N LEU A 68 3.89 -8.86 2.68
CA LEU A 68 3.58 -8.95 1.25
C LEU A 68 4.77 -9.54 0.45
N ARG A 69 6.02 -9.18 0.77
CA ARG A 69 7.20 -9.80 0.11
C ARG A 69 7.28 -11.31 0.39
N VAL A 70 7.03 -11.73 1.63
CA VAL A 70 6.98 -13.16 2.00
C VAL A 70 5.82 -13.86 1.28
N ALA A 71 4.64 -13.24 1.25
CA ALA A 71 3.48 -13.79 0.53
C ALA A 71 3.78 -13.93 -0.97
N ARG A 72 4.47 -12.96 -1.58
CA ARG A 72 4.90 -13.05 -2.99
C ARG A 72 5.81 -14.24 -3.23
N PHE A 73 6.74 -14.50 -2.31
CA PHE A 73 7.66 -15.62 -2.41
C PHE A 73 6.93 -16.97 -2.29
N ARG A 74 5.92 -17.04 -1.41
CA ARG A 74 5.11 -18.24 -1.18
C ARG A 74 4.00 -18.48 -2.21
N ALA A 75 3.59 -17.45 -2.95
CA ALA A 75 2.54 -17.55 -3.96
C ALA A 75 2.92 -18.56 -5.04
N LYS A 76 1.98 -19.44 -5.40
CA LYS A 76 2.24 -20.51 -6.38
C LYS A 76 1.98 -20.05 -7.81
N THR A 77 1.00 -19.17 -8.00
CA THR A 77 0.60 -18.73 -9.33
C THR A 77 1.24 -17.39 -9.73
N LYS A 78 1.40 -17.18 -11.05
CA LYS A 78 1.88 -15.89 -11.59
C LYS A 78 0.91 -14.74 -11.26
N GLU A 79 -0.39 -15.01 -11.29
CA GLU A 79 -1.43 -14.00 -11.00
C GLU A 79 -1.40 -13.53 -9.54
N GLU A 80 -1.25 -14.46 -8.59
CA GLU A 80 -1.09 -14.10 -7.17
C GLU A 80 0.17 -13.26 -6.95
N LYS A 81 1.30 -13.67 -7.54
CA LYS A 81 2.56 -12.91 -7.46
C LYS A 81 2.37 -11.49 -8.00
N LEU A 82 1.68 -11.35 -9.12
CA LEU A 82 1.44 -10.07 -9.77
C LEU A 82 0.50 -9.19 -8.93
N ASN A 83 -0.55 -9.76 -8.35
CA ASN A 83 -1.46 -9.05 -7.43
C ASN A 83 -0.74 -8.58 -6.17
N ILE A 84 0.15 -9.40 -5.61
CA ILE A 84 0.95 -9.03 -4.45
C ILE A 84 1.96 -7.93 -4.82
N ASP A 85 2.62 -8.04 -5.99
CA ASP A 85 3.53 -7.00 -6.48
C ASP A 85 2.83 -5.66 -6.69
N ARG A 86 1.60 -5.67 -7.22
CA ARG A 86 0.77 -4.46 -7.32
C ARG A 86 0.56 -3.81 -5.95
N LYS A 87 0.23 -4.60 -4.93
CA LYS A 87 0.05 -4.11 -3.54
C LYS A 87 1.35 -3.54 -2.95
N ILE A 88 2.48 -4.20 -3.17
CA ILE A 88 3.80 -3.72 -2.71
C ILE A 88 4.11 -2.37 -3.34
N ARG A 89 3.96 -2.24 -4.67
CA ARG A 89 4.26 -0.99 -5.38
C ARG A 89 3.31 0.13 -4.98
N PHE A 90 2.01 -0.16 -4.91
CA PHE A 90 1.01 0.78 -4.40
C PHE A 90 1.42 1.35 -3.04
N LEU A 91 1.76 0.47 -2.10
CA LEU A 91 2.12 0.87 -0.75
C LEU A 91 3.39 1.72 -0.74
N LYS A 92 4.43 1.35 -1.50
CA LYS A 92 5.67 2.13 -1.61
C LYS A 92 5.45 3.52 -2.20
N GLU A 93 4.69 3.64 -3.28
CA GLU A 93 4.44 4.92 -3.96
C GLU A 93 3.63 5.88 -3.09
N VAL A 94 2.56 5.36 -2.48
CA VAL A 94 1.66 6.19 -1.65
C VAL A 94 2.35 6.63 -0.37
N THR A 95 3.15 5.75 0.24
CA THR A 95 3.78 6.03 1.53
C THR A 95 5.15 6.65 1.43
N GLY A 96 5.85 6.47 0.31
CA GLY A 96 7.27 6.81 0.17
C GLY A 96 8.19 5.95 1.02
N VAL A 97 7.67 4.91 1.69
CA VAL A 97 8.45 4.03 2.58
C VAL A 97 9.27 3.06 1.73
N LYS A 98 10.59 3.15 1.87
CA LYS A 98 11.52 2.18 1.28
C LYS A 98 11.63 0.96 2.21
N PRO A 99 11.58 -0.27 1.67
CA PRO A 99 11.95 -1.43 2.48
C PRO A 99 13.45 -1.35 2.80
N TYR A 100 13.82 -1.64 4.05
CA TYR A 100 15.21 -1.93 4.41
C TYR A 100 15.73 -3.12 3.60
#